data_AF-A0A5C6P7Y5-F1
#
_entry.id   AF-A0A5C6P7Y5-F1
#
_cell.length_a   1.000
_cell.length_b   1.000
_cell.length_c   1.000
_cell.angle_alpha   90.00
_cell.angle_beta   90.00
_cell.angle_gamma   90.00
#
_symmetry.space_group_name_H-M   'P 1'
#
loop_
_entity.id
_entity.type
_entity.pdbx_description
1 polymer ?
#
loop_
_entity_poly.entity_id
_entity_poly.type
_entity_poly.pdbx_seq_one_letter_code
_entity_poly.pdbx_strand_id
1 'polypeptide(L)'
;MCGAPNYYPNSFSAPEIQPQCVESKFKVYPDVARYNSSDEDNVTQVRTFYTEVLNDEERQRLYENFAGSLKGAQLFIQQRMVENLKAIHPDYASRVQKLLDKYNEEAEKVRHTCWFHRVIVDAADPTIPNQFIM
;
A
#
# COMPACT_ATOMS: atom_id res chain seq x y z
N MET A 1 40.69 16.47 -26.83
CA MET A 1 40.84 17.93 -26.74
C MET A 1 39.59 18.47 -26.06
N CYS A 2 39.71 18.87 -24.79
CA CYS A 2 38.63 19.45 -23.99
C CYS A 2 38.92 20.96 -23.89
N GLY A 3 38.14 21.77 -24.60
CA GLY A 3 38.32 23.22 -24.67
C GLY A 3 37.23 23.93 -25.48
N ALA A 4 36.10 23.27 -25.73
CA ALA A 4 34.95 23.90 -26.34
C ALA A 4 34.34 24.91 -25.35
N PRO A 5 33.78 26.04 -25.84
CA PRO A 5 33.07 26.98 -24.99
C PRO A 5 31.97 26.28 -24.18
N ASN A 6 31.88 26.63 -22.90
CA ASN A 6 30.88 26.10 -21.95
C ASN A 6 29.66 27.03 -21.80
N TYR A 7 29.40 27.89 -22.77
CA TYR A 7 28.32 28.87 -22.75
C TYR A 7 27.65 29.02 -24.12
N TYR A 8 26.36 29.38 -24.11
CA TYR A 8 25.54 29.62 -25.30
C TYR A 8 24.71 30.90 -25.13
N PRO A 9 24.56 31.75 -26.17
CA PRO A 9 25.21 31.66 -27.48
C PRO A 9 26.72 31.97 -27.43
N ASN A 10 27.51 31.44 -28.37
CA ASN A 10 28.94 31.71 -28.49
C ASN A 10 29.37 31.86 -29.97
N SER A 11 30.58 32.38 -30.21
CA SER A 11 31.12 32.64 -31.56
C SER A 11 32.24 31.67 -31.96
N PHE A 12 32.37 30.52 -31.30
CA PHE A 12 33.50 29.61 -31.44
C PHE A 12 33.08 28.23 -31.98
N SER A 13 32.01 28.16 -32.75
CA SER A 13 31.53 26.94 -33.44
C SER A 13 31.29 25.75 -32.49
N ALA A 14 30.80 26.01 -31.28
CA ALA A 14 30.32 24.97 -30.36
C ALA A 14 28.95 24.42 -30.84
N PRO A 15 28.38 23.38 -30.19
CA PRO A 15 27.06 22.85 -30.55
C PRO A 15 25.96 23.94 -30.60
N GLU A 16 25.13 23.87 -31.63
CA GLU A 16 24.07 24.85 -31.96
C GLU A 16 22.66 24.27 -31.79
N ILE A 17 21.68 25.14 -31.57
CA ILE A 17 20.26 24.77 -31.49
C ILE A 17 19.81 24.16 -32.83
N GLN A 18 18.99 23.10 -32.76
CA GLN A 18 18.40 22.41 -33.90
C GLN A 18 16.89 22.74 -33.99
N PRO A 19 16.44 23.69 -34.84
CA PRO A 19 15.04 24.11 -34.91
C PRO A 19 14.06 22.99 -35.28
N GLN A 20 14.54 21.93 -35.93
CA GLN A 20 13.76 20.74 -36.26
C GLN A 20 13.45 19.84 -35.04
N CYS A 21 14.09 20.08 -33.89
CA CYS A 21 13.90 19.33 -32.66
C CYS A 21 12.98 20.05 -31.65
N VAL A 22 12.25 21.09 -32.08
CA VAL A 22 11.32 21.82 -31.22
C VAL A 22 10.15 20.93 -30.78
N GLU A 23 9.80 20.98 -29.50
CA GLU A 23 8.70 20.23 -28.92
C GLU A 23 7.33 20.64 -29.49
N SER A 24 6.35 19.74 -29.37
CA SER A 24 4.99 20.03 -29.80
C SER A 24 4.37 21.15 -28.95
N LYS A 25 3.72 22.11 -29.62
CA LYS A 25 2.97 23.17 -28.96
C LYS A 25 1.57 22.65 -28.60
N PHE A 26 1.16 22.82 -27.35
CA PHE A 26 -0.19 22.51 -26.89
C PHE A 26 -0.78 23.67 -26.08
N LYS A 27 -2.11 23.76 -26.04
CA LYS A 27 -2.82 24.74 -25.22
C LYS A 27 -3.20 24.09 -23.89
N VAL A 28 -3.05 24.83 -22.80
CA VAL A 28 -3.42 24.37 -21.45
C VAL A 28 -4.65 25.13 -20.99
N TYR A 29 -5.61 24.38 -20.45
CA TYR A 29 -6.81 24.83 -19.75
C TYR A 29 -7.15 23.73 -18.73
N PRO A 30 -7.75 24.02 -17.57
CA PRO A 30 -8.16 25.31 -16.99
C PRO A 30 -7.03 26.00 -16.19
N ASP A 31 -7.37 26.76 -15.14
CA ASP A 31 -6.42 27.53 -14.32
C ASP A 31 -5.31 26.69 -13.67
N VAL A 32 -4.25 27.36 -13.22
CA VAL A 32 -3.21 26.71 -12.42
C VAL A 32 -3.67 26.66 -10.97
N ALA A 33 -4.14 25.50 -10.53
CA ALA A 33 -4.62 25.27 -9.17
C ALA A 33 -4.19 23.89 -8.64
N ARG A 34 -4.49 23.64 -7.36
CA ARG A 34 -4.35 22.31 -6.74
C ARG A 34 -5.61 21.50 -7.01
N TYR A 35 -5.59 20.71 -8.08
CA TYR A 35 -6.67 19.79 -8.41
C TYR A 35 -6.62 18.55 -7.51
N ASN A 36 -7.77 18.12 -7.02
CA ASN A 36 -7.94 16.87 -6.29
C ASN A 36 -8.40 15.79 -7.26
N SER A 37 -7.73 14.64 -7.27
CA SER A 37 -8.06 13.47 -8.10
C SER A 37 -8.60 12.28 -7.28
N SER A 38 -8.96 12.50 -6.02
CA SER A 38 -9.40 11.42 -5.12
C SER A 38 -10.69 10.71 -5.56
N ASP A 39 -11.51 11.37 -6.37
CA ASP A 39 -12.80 10.90 -6.91
C ASP A 39 -12.68 10.30 -8.32
N GLU A 40 -11.47 10.24 -8.88
CA GLU A 40 -11.22 9.52 -10.12
C GLU A 40 -11.48 8.01 -9.98
N ASP A 41 -11.60 7.33 -11.11
CA ASP A 41 -11.87 5.90 -11.16
C ASP A 41 -10.65 5.07 -10.73
N ASN A 42 -10.65 4.70 -9.45
CA ASN A 42 -9.61 3.89 -8.82
C ASN A 42 -9.94 2.38 -8.79
N VAL A 43 -11.05 1.95 -9.40
CA VAL A 43 -11.57 0.57 -9.24
C VAL A 43 -11.67 -0.21 -10.54
N THR A 44 -11.99 0.43 -11.66
CA THR A 44 -12.29 -0.29 -12.91
C THR A 44 -11.10 -1.08 -13.43
N GLN A 45 -9.91 -0.45 -13.51
CA GLN A 45 -8.72 -1.14 -14.00
C GLN A 45 -8.32 -2.32 -13.10
N VAL A 46 -8.43 -2.14 -11.77
CA VAL A 46 -8.09 -3.18 -10.81
C VAL A 46 -9.09 -4.33 -10.85
N ARG A 47 -10.38 -4.03 -11.06
CA ARG A 47 -11.41 -5.04 -11.29
C ARG A 47 -11.09 -5.87 -12.52
N THR A 48 -10.81 -5.24 -13.66
CA THR A 48 -10.42 -5.93 -14.90
C THR A 48 -9.19 -6.81 -14.68
N PHE A 49 -8.16 -6.31 -13.99
CA PHE A 49 -7.00 -7.12 -13.64
C PHE A 49 -7.39 -8.37 -12.83
N TYR A 50 -8.21 -8.20 -11.79
CA TYR A 50 -8.64 -9.33 -10.96
C TYR A 50 -9.51 -10.33 -11.73
N THR A 51 -10.47 -9.86 -12.52
CA THR A 51 -11.50 -10.72 -13.14
C THR A 51 -11.12 -11.30 -14.50
N GLU A 52 -10.31 -10.59 -15.29
CA GLU A 52 -10.03 -10.97 -16.68
C GLU A 52 -8.58 -11.41 -16.90
N VAL A 53 -7.63 -10.91 -16.10
CA VAL A 53 -6.20 -11.24 -16.28
C VAL A 53 -5.78 -12.43 -15.42
N LEU A 54 -6.23 -12.48 -14.16
CA LEU A 54 -5.82 -13.54 -13.23
C LEU A 54 -6.71 -14.78 -13.32
N ASN A 55 -6.08 -15.95 -13.23
CA ASN A 55 -6.78 -17.22 -12.99
C ASN A 55 -7.04 -17.46 -11.48
N ASP A 56 -7.78 -18.51 -11.16
CA ASP A 56 -8.23 -18.77 -9.78
C ASP A 56 -7.07 -19.07 -8.80
N GLU A 57 -6.01 -19.75 -9.24
CA GLU A 57 -4.82 -20.01 -8.41
C GLU A 57 -4.04 -18.72 -8.13
N GLU A 58 -3.93 -17.84 -9.13
CA GLU A 58 -3.28 -16.55 -8.98
C GLU A 58 -4.08 -15.62 -8.07
N ARG A 59 -5.41 -15.62 -8.20
CA ARG A 59 -6.29 -14.91 -7.26
C ARG A 59 -6.12 -15.45 -5.84
N GLN A 60 -5.97 -16.77 -5.69
CA GLN A 60 -5.68 -17.39 -4.41
C GLN A 60 -4.41 -16.85 -3.76
N ARG A 61 -3.30 -16.94 -4.47
CA ARG A 61 -2.03 -16.38 -3.99
C ARG A 61 -2.16 -14.88 -3.69
N LEU A 62 -2.90 -14.13 -4.49
CA LEU A 62 -3.10 -12.69 -4.30
C LEU A 62 -3.81 -12.38 -2.97
N TYR A 63 -4.96 -13.00 -2.69
CA TYR A 63 -5.69 -12.70 -1.45
C TYR A 63 -4.98 -13.27 -0.21
N GLU A 64 -4.25 -14.38 -0.33
CA GLU A 64 -3.43 -14.95 0.75
C GLU A 64 -2.27 -14.04 1.13
N ASN A 65 -1.52 -13.56 0.14
CA ASN A 65 -0.43 -12.60 0.34
C ASN A 65 -0.95 -11.29 0.95
N PHE A 66 -2.09 -10.82 0.46
CA PHE A 66 -2.71 -9.59 0.94
C PHE A 66 -3.10 -9.69 2.43
N ALA A 67 -3.87 -10.72 2.80
CA ALA A 67 -4.26 -10.95 4.19
C ALA A 67 -3.06 -11.23 5.09
N GLY A 68 -2.06 -11.97 4.60
CA GLY A 68 -0.82 -12.28 5.32
C GLY A 68 -0.01 -11.02 5.67
N SER A 69 -0.02 -10.01 4.80
CA SER A 69 0.63 -8.71 5.07
C SER A 69 -0.18 -7.84 6.02
N LEU A 70 -1.52 -7.90 5.95
CA LEU A 70 -2.41 -6.99 6.66
C LEU A 70 -2.77 -7.45 8.08
N LYS A 71 -2.58 -8.73 8.42
CA LYS A 71 -2.92 -9.31 9.73
C LYS A 71 -2.31 -8.60 10.95
N GLY A 72 -1.18 -7.91 10.78
CA GLY A 72 -0.51 -7.18 11.86
C GLY A 72 -1.04 -5.74 12.05
N ALA A 73 -1.89 -5.25 11.16
CA ALA A 73 -2.46 -3.92 11.25
C ALA A 73 -3.61 -3.86 12.26
N GLN A 74 -3.92 -2.66 12.77
CA GLN A 74 -5.07 -2.45 13.65
C GLN A 74 -6.39 -2.75 12.94
N LEU A 75 -7.40 -3.23 13.67
CA LEU A 75 -8.67 -3.72 13.10
C LEU A 75 -9.38 -2.68 12.21
N PHE A 76 -9.36 -1.40 12.57
CA PHE A 76 -9.99 -0.36 11.75
C PHE A 76 -9.29 -0.15 10.39
N ILE A 77 -7.97 -0.37 10.33
CA ILE A 77 -7.19 -0.31 9.09
C ILE A 77 -7.53 -1.51 8.22
N GLN A 78 -7.65 -2.68 8.83
CA GLN A 78 -8.08 -3.90 8.15
C GLN A 78 -9.47 -3.72 7.52
N GLN A 79 -10.44 -3.22 8.30
CA GLN A 79 -11.81 -2.94 7.84
C GLN A 79 -11.83 -1.95 6.67
N ARG A 80 -11.14 -0.81 6.79
CA ARG A 80 -11.06 0.17 5.72
C ARG A 80 -10.49 -0.42 4.42
N MET A 81 -9.50 -1.31 4.54
CA MET A 81 -8.93 -1.95 3.35
C MET A 81 -9.91 -2.94 2.72
N VAL A 82 -10.65 -3.71 3.51
CA VAL A 82 -11.69 -4.63 3.00
C VAL A 82 -12.81 -3.86 2.30
N GLU A 83 -13.19 -2.68 2.80
CA GLU A 83 -14.15 -1.80 2.12
C GLU A 83 -13.65 -1.35 0.74
N ASN A 84 -12.37 -0.96 0.63
CA ASN A 84 -11.76 -0.64 -0.67
C ASN A 84 -11.77 -1.85 -1.61
N LEU A 85 -11.44 -3.04 -1.11
CA LEU A 85 -11.49 -4.27 -1.91
C LEU A 85 -12.91 -4.61 -2.36
N LYS A 86 -13.92 -4.29 -1.55
CA LYS A 86 -15.32 -4.53 -1.88
C LYS A 86 -15.79 -3.63 -3.03
N ALA A 87 -15.28 -2.41 -3.10
CA ALA A 87 -15.50 -1.51 -4.25
C ALA A 87 -14.90 -2.08 -5.55
N ILE A 88 -13.76 -2.79 -5.44
CA ILE A 88 -13.14 -3.49 -6.57
C ILE A 88 -13.96 -4.73 -6.95
N HIS A 89 -14.09 -5.71 -6.06
CA HIS A 89 -14.85 -6.94 -6.33
C HIS A 89 -15.31 -7.62 -5.01
N PRO A 90 -16.61 -7.97 -4.87
CA PRO A 90 -17.15 -8.49 -3.60
C PRO A 90 -16.54 -9.85 -3.18
N ASP A 91 -16.23 -10.73 -4.14
CA ASP A 91 -15.57 -12.02 -3.84
C ASP A 91 -14.14 -11.80 -3.33
N TYR A 92 -13.41 -10.82 -3.88
CA TYR A 92 -12.05 -10.52 -3.44
C TYR A 92 -12.05 -10.06 -1.97
N ALA A 93 -12.93 -9.13 -1.63
CA ALA A 93 -13.13 -8.67 -0.27
C ALA A 93 -13.53 -9.81 0.69
N SER A 94 -14.46 -10.67 0.28
CA SER A 94 -14.92 -11.80 1.11
C SER A 94 -13.79 -12.78 1.43
N ARG A 95 -12.93 -13.09 0.45
CA ARG A 95 -11.79 -14.00 0.65
C ARG A 95 -10.74 -13.41 1.58
N VAL A 96 -10.41 -12.14 1.41
CA VAL A 96 -9.48 -11.44 2.32
C VAL A 96 -10.05 -11.36 3.73
N GLN A 97 -11.33 -10.99 3.90
CA GLN A 97 -11.96 -10.90 5.22
C GLN A 97 -11.91 -12.23 5.97
N LYS A 98 -12.26 -13.35 5.31
CA LYS A 98 -12.21 -14.70 5.91
C LYS A 98 -10.81 -15.04 6.44
N LEU A 99 -9.76 -14.70 5.71
CA LEU A 99 -8.38 -14.94 6.16
C LEU A 99 -7.99 -14.03 7.32
N LEU A 100 -8.40 -12.76 7.30
CA LEU A 100 -8.15 -11.83 8.40
C LEU A 100 -8.85 -12.27 9.68
N ASP A 101 -10.10 -12.71 9.61
CA ASP A 101 -10.85 -13.22 10.76
C ASP A 101 -10.09 -14.40 11.39
N LYS A 102 -9.63 -15.34 10.57
CA LYS A 102 -8.79 -16.47 11.02
C LYS A 102 -7.51 -15.98 11.71
N TYR A 103 -6.76 -15.06 11.10
CA TYR A 103 -5.52 -14.56 11.69
C TYR A 103 -5.74 -13.77 12.99
N ASN A 104 -6.83 -13.00 13.07
CA ASN A 104 -7.17 -12.24 14.25
C ASN A 104 -7.56 -13.16 15.42
N GLU A 105 -8.33 -14.22 15.16
CA GLU A 105 -8.64 -15.26 16.15
C GLU A 105 -7.36 -15.98 16.65
N GLU A 106 -6.45 -16.33 15.74
CA GLU A 106 -5.15 -16.91 16.10
C GLU A 106 -4.32 -15.95 16.95
N ALA A 107 -4.32 -14.66 16.60
CA ALA A 107 -3.59 -13.63 17.34
C ALA A 107 -4.18 -13.37 18.74
N GLU A 108 -5.49 -13.45 18.93
CA GLU A 108 -6.12 -13.36 20.26
C GLU A 108 -5.74 -14.57 21.13
N LYS A 109 -5.73 -15.79 20.58
CA LYS A 109 -5.29 -17.00 21.31
C LYS A 109 -3.82 -16.90 21.74
N VAL A 110 -2.95 -16.42 20.87
CA VAL A 110 -1.52 -16.19 21.17
C VAL A 110 -1.36 -15.11 22.24
N ARG A 111 -2.13 -14.01 22.15
CA ARG A 111 -2.11 -12.96 23.18
C ARG A 111 -2.54 -13.50 24.53
N HIS A 112 -3.65 -14.23 24.61
CA HIS A 112 -4.11 -14.84 25.85
C HIS A 112 -3.06 -15.79 26.46
N THR A 113 -2.52 -16.72 25.66
CA THR A 113 -1.50 -17.67 26.15
C THR A 113 -0.21 -16.99 26.60
N CYS A 114 0.27 -15.99 25.86
CA CYS A 114 1.44 -15.19 26.24
C CYS A 114 1.20 -14.39 27.53
N TRP A 115 0.00 -13.82 27.68
CA TRP A 115 -0.41 -13.10 28.90
C TRP A 115 -0.42 -14.03 30.12
N PHE A 116 -1.03 -15.21 30.00
CA PHE A 116 -1.02 -16.22 31.06
C PHE A 116 0.40 -16.65 31.43
N HIS A 117 1.27 -16.93 30.44
CA HIS A 117 2.66 -17.27 30.71
C HIS A 117 3.40 -16.13 31.41
N ARG A 118 3.21 -14.89 30.96
CA ARG A 118 3.82 -13.70 31.56
C ARG A 118 3.38 -13.51 33.02
N VAL A 119 2.09 -13.61 33.31
CA VAL A 119 1.55 -13.50 34.68
C VAL A 119 2.11 -14.59 35.59
N ILE A 120 2.23 -15.83 35.11
CA ILE A 120 2.81 -16.92 35.91
C ILE A 120 4.29 -16.65 36.20
N VAL A 121 5.05 -16.16 35.22
CA VAL A 121 6.47 -15.80 35.39
C VAL A 121 6.62 -14.63 36.36
N ASP A 122 5.82 -13.57 36.21
CA ASP A 122 5.85 -12.40 37.08
C ASP A 122 5.41 -12.74 38.51
N ALA A 123 4.48 -13.69 38.71
CA ALA A 123 4.07 -14.19 40.01
C ALA A 123 5.10 -15.10 40.70
N ALA A 124 6.03 -15.69 39.93
CA ALA A 124 7.11 -16.54 40.45
C ALA A 124 8.40 -15.77 40.78
N ASP A 125 8.49 -14.49 40.41
CA ASP A 125 9.63 -13.61 40.71
C ASP A 125 9.46 -12.95 42.09
N PRO A 126 10.28 -13.30 43.10
CA PRO A 126 10.18 -12.75 44.44
C PRO A 126 10.58 -11.26 44.54
N THR A 127 11.10 -10.66 43.46
CA THR A 127 11.48 -9.23 43.40
C THR A 127 10.37 -8.33 42.80
N ILE A 128 9.32 -8.96 42.29
CA ILE A 128 7.97 -8.54 41.89
C ILE A 128 7.07 -7.87 42.96
N PRO A 129 7.02 -6.53 43.22
CA PRO A 129 6.01 -6.00 44.14
C PRO A 129 4.60 -6.35 43.63
N ASN A 130 3.84 -7.07 44.46
CA ASN A 130 2.53 -7.62 44.15
C ASN A 130 1.51 -6.48 43.97
N GLN A 131 1.37 -5.96 42.74
CA GLN A 131 0.65 -4.71 42.48
C GLN A 131 -0.72 -4.85 41.81
N PHE A 132 -1.26 -6.07 41.65
CA PHE A 132 -2.56 -6.27 41.00
C PHE A 132 -3.46 -7.28 41.72
N ILE A 133 -4.08 -6.82 42.81
CA ILE A 133 -5.43 -7.24 43.23
C ILE A 133 -6.16 -5.98 43.73
N MET A 134 -6.92 -5.32 42.85
CA MET A 134 -8.13 -4.54 43.12
C MET A 134 -8.98 -4.52 41.85
#